data_AF-A0A936IE80-F1
#
_entry.id   AF-A0A936IE80-F1
#
_cell.length_a   1.000
_cell.length_b   1.000
_cell.length_c   1.000
_cell.angle_alpha   90.00
_cell.angle_beta   90.00
_cell.angle_gamma   90.00
#
_symmetry.space_group_name_H-M   'P 1'
#
loop_
_entity.id
_entity.type
_entity.pdbx_description
1 polymer ?
#
loop_
_entity_poly.entity_id
_entity_poly.type
_entity_poly.pdbx_seq_one_letter_code
_entity_poly.pdbx_strand_id
1 'polypeptide(L)'
;MNPSIKIYADENISHGIVHGIRNRGIDIISCWEAGMISKSDLEQIEFAKKQYRVIITHDTDFLILHKKGISHSGVIYIHPKKRCVKF
;
A
#
# COMPACT_ATOMS: atom_id res chain seq x y z
N MET A 1 14.47 -19.43 -7.65
CA MET A 1 13.81 -18.69 -6.55
C MET A 1 12.79 -17.76 -7.19
N ASN A 2 11.50 -17.89 -6.87
CA ASN A 2 10.53 -16.86 -7.27
C ASN A 2 10.81 -15.61 -6.44
N PRO A 3 10.92 -14.41 -7.04
CA PRO A 3 11.07 -13.19 -6.27
C PRO A 3 9.84 -13.04 -5.35
N SER A 4 10.06 -12.92 -4.03
CA SER A 4 8.97 -12.66 -3.11
C SER A 4 8.46 -11.23 -3.33
N ILE A 5 7.14 -11.09 -3.40
CA ILE A 5 6.52 -9.77 -3.48
C ILE A 5 6.80 -9.01 -2.18
N LYS A 6 7.26 -7.76 -2.31
CA LYS A 6 7.37 -6.84 -1.18
C LYS A 6 6.24 -5.82 -1.26
N ILE A 7 5.63 -5.54 -0.11
CA ILE A 7 4.45 -4.69 -0.02
C ILE A 7 4.76 -3.47 0.85
N TYR A 8 4.24 -2.33 0.42
CA TYR A 8 4.23 -1.08 1.16
C TYR A 8 2.77 -0.71 1.47
N ALA A 9 2.40 -0.71 2.75
CA ALA A 9 1.05 -0.38 3.17
C ALA A 9 0.90 1.11 3.44
N ASP A 10 -0.04 1.72 2.74
CA ASP A 10 -0.45 3.11 2.89
C ASP A 10 -1.09 3.39 4.27
N GLU A 11 -1.23 4.66 4.64
CA GLU A 11 -1.71 5.10 5.96
C GLU A 11 -3.12 4.60 6.28
N ASN A 12 -3.97 4.46 5.26
CA ASN A 12 -5.34 3.98 5.40
C ASN A 12 -5.46 2.46 5.60
N ILE A 13 -4.35 1.70 5.50
CA ILE A 13 -4.37 0.25 5.66
C ILE A 13 -4.26 -0.10 7.15
N SER A 14 -5.29 -0.80 7.66
CA SER A 14 -5.31 -1.21 9.07
C SER A 14 -4.12 -2.11 9.46
N HIS A 15 -3.62 -1.94 10.69
CA HIS A 15 -2.58 -2.79 11.26
C HIS A 15 -2.94 -4.29 11.24
N GLY A 16 -4.23 -4.63 11.34
CA GLY A 16 -4.69 -6.02 11.25
C GLY A 16 -4.42 -6.65 9.87
N ILE A 17 -4.57 -5.88 8.79
CA ILE A 17 -4.21 -6.33 7.44
C ILE A 17 -2.70 -6.52 7.34
N VAL A 18 -1.91 -5.54 7.81
CA VAL A 18 -0.44 -5.61 7.79
C VAL A 18 0.06 -6.85 8.54
N HIS A 19 -0.44 -7.08 9.76
CA HIS A 19 -0.10 -8.24 10.57
C HIS A 19 -0.54 -9.56 9.91
N GLY A 20 -1.75 -9.61 9.37
CA GLY A 20 -2.25 -10.80 8.68
C GLY A 20 -1.42 -11.19 7.45
N ILE A 21 -0.95 -10.20 6.67
CA ILE A 21 -0.07 -10.43 5.52
C ILE A 21 1.32 -10.89 6.01
N ARG A 22 1.87 -10.22 7.02
CA ARG A 22 3.17 -10.57 7.61
C ARG A 22 3.21 -11.99 8.16
N ASN A 23 2.15 -12.43 8.83
CA ASN A 23 2.02 -13.80 9.36
C ASN A 23 1.98 -14.88 8.26
N ARG A 24 1.72 -14.49 7.00
CA ARG A 24 1.78 -15.39 5.84
C ARG A 24 3.16 -15.40 5.17
N GLY A 25 4.17 -14.78 5.80
CA GLY A 25 5.55 -14.76 5.32
C GLY A 25 5.81 -13.77 4.17
N ILE A 26 4.89 -12.84 3.91
CA ILE A 26 5.07 -11.80 2.90
C ILE A 26 5.78 -10.60 3.55
N ASP A 27 6.80 -10.06 2.87
CA ASP A 27 7.51 -8.86 3.29
C ASP A 27 6.60 -7.64 3.11
N ILE A 28 6.06 -7.13 4.23
CA ILE A 28 5.21 -5.95 4.26
C ILE A 28 5.70 -4.97 5.32
N ILE A 29 5.76 -3.69 4.95
CA ILE A 29 6.03 -2.55 5.85
C ILE A 29 4.92 -1.51 5.67
N SER A 30 4.45 -0.92 6.76
CA SER A 30 3.51 0.21 6.74
C SER A 30 4.22 1.56 6.64
N CYS A 31 3.52 2.60 6.19
CA CYS A 31 4.04 3.96 6.20
C CYS A 31 4.47 4.41 7.61
N TRP A 32 3.80 3.92 8.66
CA TRP A 32 4.16 4.14 10.05
C TRP A 32 5.53 3.56 10.39
N GLU A 33 5.76 2.29 10.06
CA GLU A 33 7.05 1.60 10.29
C GLU A 33 8.18 2.19 9.44
N ALA A 34 7.84 2.73 8.26
CA ALA A 34 8.80 3.36 7.34
C ALA A 34 9.13 4.82 7.68
N GLY A 35 8.45 5.44 8.67
CA GLY A 35 8.60 6.87 8.98
C GLY A 35 8.09 7.80 7.86
N MET A 36 7.12 7.32 7.07
CA MET A 36 6.56 7.99 5.90
C MET A 36 5.13 8.51 6.15
N ILE A 37 4.71 8.64 7.40
CA ILE A 37 3.38 9.15 7.78
C ILE A 37 3.22 10.60 7.30
N SER A 38 2.01 10.98 6.86
CA SER A 38 1.69 12.33 6.39
C SER A 38 2.55 12.86 5.23
N LYS A 39 3.28 11.97 4.55
CA LYS A 39 3.99 12.28 3.31
C LYS A 39 3.04 12.28 2.13
N SER A 40 3.33 13.12 1.14
CA SER A 40 2.52 13.21 -0.08
C SER A 40 2.53 11.89 -0.85
N ASP A 41 1.48 11.61 -1.63
CA ASP A 41 1.40 10.38 -2.45
C ASP A 41 2.63 10.18 -3.34
N LEU A 42 3.20 11.27 -3.88
CA LEU A 42 4.43 11.19 -4.67
C LEU A 42 5.64 10.75 -3.84
N GLU A 43 5.79 11.26 -2.62
CA GLU A 43 6.84 10.81 -1.70
C GLU A 43 6.63 9.33 -1.30
N GLN A 44 5.38 8.92 -1.05
CA GLN A 44 5.02 7.52 -0.78
C GLN A 44 5.42 6.61 -1.96
N ILE A 45 5.07 7.02 -3.19
CA ILE A 45 5.40 6.28 -4.41
C ILE A 45 6.91 6.20 -4.61
N GLU A 46 7.63 7.30 -4.44
CA GLU A 46 9.09 7.31 -4.59
C GLU A 46 9.78 6.40 -3.57
N PHE A 47 9.31 6.40 -2.31
CA PHE A 47 9.80 5.48 -1.29
C PHE A 47 9.55 4.02 -1.68
N ALA A 48 8.30 3.68 -2.00
CA ALA A 48 7.92 2.31 -2.36
C ALA A 48 8.71 1.82 -3.59
N LYS A 49 8.85 2.67 -4.62
CA LYS A 49 9.64 2.39 -5.83
C LYS A 49 11.11 2.14 -5.52
N LYS A 50 11.75 2.99 -4.70
CA LYS A 50 13.15 2.81 -4.29
C LYS A 50 13.40 1.50 -3.54
N GLN A 51 12.38 1.02 -2.82
CA GLN A 51 12.43 -0.25 -2.07
C GLN A 51 11.90 -1.45 -2.86
N TYR A 52 11.51 -1.25 -4.13
CA TYR A 52 10.88 -2.26 -4.99
C TYR A 52 9.63 -2.89 -4.36
N ARG A 53 8.80 -2.06 -3.71
CA ARG A 53 7.58 -2.48 -3.01
C ARG A 53 6.33 -2.09 -3.80
N VAL A 54 5.40 -3.03 -3.92
CA VAL A 54 4.05 -2.80 -4.43
C VAL A 54 3.24 -2.07 -3.36
N ILE A 55 2.57 -0.99 -3.72
CA ILE A 55 1.76 -0.19 -2.79
C ILE A 55 0.42 -0.88 -2.59
N ILE A 56 -0.06 -0.98 -1.36
CA ILE A 56 -1.43 -1.40 -1.04
C ILE A 56 -2.17 -0.25 -0.37
N THR A 57 -3.35 0.10 -0.89
CA THR A 57 -4.10 1.29 -0.46
C THR A 57 -5.62 1.13 -0.67
N HIS A 58 -6.41 1.87 0.10
CA HIS A 58 -7.83 2.13 -0.15
C HIS A 58 -8.09 3.42 -0.94
N ASP A 59 -7.08 4.24 -1.16
CA ASP A 59 -7.19 5.55 -1.79
C ASP A 59 -7.15 5.43 -3.32
N THR A 60 -8.10 6.08 -3.98
CA THR A 60 -8.17 6.11 -5.44
C THR A 60 -7.15 7.06 -6.07
N ASP A 61 -6.54 7.97 -5.30
CA ASP A 61 -5.57 8.94 -5.82
C ASP A 61 -4.32 8.24 -6.38
N PHE A 62 -3.90 7.11 -5.79
CA PHE A 62 -2.85 6.26 -6.35
C PHE A 62 -3.23 5.67 -7.73
N LEU A 63 -4.51 5.40 -8.00
CA LEU A 63 -4.97 4.95 -9.32
C LEU A 63 -4.93 6.09 -10.34
N ILE A 64 -5.24 7.32 -9.92
CA ILE A 64 -5.12 8.49 -10.77
C ILE A 64 -3.65 8.72 -11.13
N LEU A 65 -2.75 8.62 -10.16
CA LEU A 65 -1.30 8.75 -10.39
C LEU A 65 -0.75 7.63 -11.29
N HIS A 66 -1.21 6.40 -11.12
CA HIS A 66 -0.92 5.30 -12.05
C HIS A 66 -1.37 5.65 -13.48
N LYS A 67 -2.61 6.11 -13.66
CA LYS A 67 -3.14 6.50 -14.98
C LYS A 67 -2.38 7.67 -15.61
N LYS A 68 -1.82 8.57 -14.80
CA LYS A 68 -0.93 9.66 -15.24
C LYS A 68 0.47 9.18 -15.66
N GLY A 69 0.79 7.89 -15.53
CA GLY A 69 2.07 7.32 -15.92
C GLY A 69 3.19 7.53 -14.89
N ILE A 70 2.85 7.87 -13.64
CA ILE A 70 3.86 7.96 -12.58
C ILE A 70 4.44 6.57 -12.34
N SER A 71 5.77 6.46 -12.42
CA SER A 71 6.48 5.19 -12.25
C SER A 71 6.37 4.67 -10.83
N HIS A 72 6.00 3.39 -10.67
CA HIS A 72 5.89 2.70 -9.40
C HIS A 72 6.10 1.19 -9.58
N SER A 73 6.36 0.45 -8.50
CA SER A 73 6.55 -1.01 -8.58
C SER A 73 5.23 -1.81 -8.64
N GLY A 74 4.09 -1.15 -8.48
CA GLY A 74 2.74 -1.72 -8.62
C GLY A 74 1.78 -1.10 -7.60
N VAL A 75 0.48 -1.23 -7.85
CA VAL A 75 -0.58 -0.78 -6.92
C VAL A 75 -1.60 -1.91 -6.76
N ILE A 76 -1.85 -2.30 -5.51
CA ILE A 76 -2.95 -3.17 -5.07
C ILE A 76 -3.99 -2.25 -4.45
N TYR A 77 -5.08 -2.00 -5.19
CA TYR A 77 -6.21 -1.24 -4.68
C TYR A 77 -7.21 -2.18 -4.03
N ILE A 78 -7.52 -1.94 -2.75
CA ILE A 78 -8.60 -2.63 -2.05
C ILE A 78 -9.80 -1.70 -2.02
N HIS A 79 -10.88 -2.06 -2.70
CA HIS A 79 -12.11 -1.27 -2.62
C HIS A 79 -12.70 -1.36 -1.20
N PRO A 80 -12.86 -0.25 -0.45
CA PRO A 80 -13.44 -0.29 0.88
C PRO A 80 -14.90 -0.75 0.80
N LYS A 81 -15.20 -1.92 1.36
CA LYS A 81 -16.60 -2.37 1.51
C LYS A 81 -17.30 -1.46 2.51
N LYS A 82 -18.29 -0.69 2.06
CA LYS A 82 -19.26 -0.05 2.96
C LYS A 82 -20.10 -1.15 3.62
N ARG A 83 -19.92 -1.40 4.91
CA ARG A 83 -20.91 -2.14 5.69
C ARG A 83 -22.07 -1.18 5.98
N CYS A 84 -23.17 -1.32 5.24
CA CYS A 84 -24.46 -0.85 5.75
C CYS A 84 -24.88 -1.81 6.86
N VAL A 85 -24.68 -1.43 8.12
CA VAL A 85 -25.44 -2.04 9.21
C VAL A 85 -26.82 -1.40 9.16
N LYS A 86 -27.81 -2.12 8.62
CA LYS A 86 -29.21 -1.72 8.74
C LYS A 86 -29.65 -2.05 10.16
N PHE A 87 -30.03 -1.02 10.92
CA PHE A 87 -30.83 -1.18 12.14
C PHE A 87 -32.29 -1.43 11.75
#